data_AF-A0A978SI87-F1
#
_entry.id   AF-A0A978SI87-F1
#
_cell.length_a   1.000
_cell.length_b   1.000
_cell.length_c   1.000
_cell.angle_alpha   90.00
_cell.angle_beta   90.00
_cell.angle_gamma   90.00
#
_symmetry.space_group_name_H-M   'P 1'
#
loop_
_entity.id
_entity.type
_entity.pdbx_description
1 polymer ?
#
loop_
_entity_poly.entity_id
_entity_poly.type
_entity_poly.pdbx_seq_one_letter_code
_entity_poly.pdbx_strand_id
1 'polypeptide(L)'
;MESKRGWRLRYWIIGGYMIPLTALVLSAIATIFNINTVNQRSSDLYRSEQVDSVVNDLAVSVQSSDKAFEGYLLSKTQKTLSSYQESQNRSKQLLAQLMTIVQNEGDRQIAVKVESILNDLRRLQSDVIELVEQNKLDQAIKTWSRQENRQKADDITALVEEMQSREAEAVSTAIRQQQDALNNLRLVVLMVTSASLLLSILIGFWVISRTAQRMNASASAIAASTTEIVATIEQQERSAMQQATSVNQTTTTMDELGASSRQSAEQAEASATGAQQVLLLVDGRTQDGQTSRASLREKVGEIATQILRLSEHTNQIGSISTLVSDLANQTNMLALNAAVEAVRAGEHGKGFSVVAAEIRKLADQSKKSAEKINALVVEIQNSTNSTVMVTDEGTKTVDKIVDAVKTITLNGQQIALTSNQQAIAVQQVVGAMNSLNLAARETAAGISQIKVGTKRLNDAAQELKTIV
;
A
#
# COMPACT_ATOMS: atom_id res chain seq x y z
N MET A 1 14.28 9.05 10.31
CA MET A 1 14.65 10.47 10.15
C MET A 1 14.46 10.86 8.68
N GLU A 2 14.26 12.14 8.37
CA GLU A 2 13.91 12.70 7.05
C GLU A 2 12.42 12.85 6.67
N SER A 3 11.58 13.29 7.61
CA SER A 3 10.42 14.12 7.24
C SER A 3 10.91 15.56 7.05
N LYS A 4 11.67 15.83 5.98
CA LYS A 4 11.99 17.21 5.59
C LYS A 4 10.68 17.90 5.23
N ARG A 5 10.43 19.04 5.90
CA ARG A 5 9.43 20.07 5.59
C ARG A 5 9.54 20.50 4.12
N GLY A 6 9.06 19.66 3.20
CA GLY A 6 8.80 20.05 1.84
C GLY A 6 7.56 20.91 1.86
N TRP A 7 7.72 22.22 1.74
CA TRP A 7 6.62 23.12 1.41
C TRP A 7 5.81 22.46 0.30
N ARG A 8 4.55 22.09 0.59
CA ARG A 8 3.67 21.39 -0.37
C ARG A 8 3.66 22.19 -1.66
N LEU A 9 3.73 21.52 -2.81
CA LEU A 9 3.80 22.14 -4.15
C LEU A 9 2.85 23.33 -4.32
N ARG A 10 1.64 23.22 -3.76
CA ARG A 10 0.66 24.30 -3.56
C ARG A 10 1.26 25.64 -3.11
N TYR A 11 2.13 25.66 -2.10
CA TYR A 11 2.70 26.90 -1.57
C TYR A 11 3.75 27.51 -2.49
N TRP A 12 4.44 26.70 -3.29
CA TRP A 12 5.34 27.21 -4.33
C TRP A 12 4.57 27.82 -5.49
N ILE A 13 3.46 27.20 -5.89
CA ILE A 13 2.55 27.74 -6.90
C ILE A 13 1.94 29.06 -6.41
N ILE A 14 1.36 29.06 -5.20
CA ILE A 14 0.76 30.27 -4.61
C ILE A 14 1.83 31.36 -4.42
N GLY A 15 3.00 31.03 -3.88
CA GLY A 15 4.09 31.99 -3.72
C GLY A 15 4.57 32.56 -5.07
N GLY A 16 4.62 31.73 -6.11
CA GLY A 16 5.00 32.15 -7.45
C GLY A 16 4.03 33.12 -8.11
N TYR A 17 2.73 33.01 -7.83
CA TYR A 17 1.72 33.98 -8.31
C TYR A 17 1.58 35.21 -7.40
N MET A 18 1.85 35.08 -6.10
CA MET A 18 1.75 36.18 -5.14
C MET A 18 2.84 37.24 -5.35
N ILE A 19 4.06 36.85 -5.70
CA ILE A 19 5.17 37.78 -5.92
C ILE A 19 4.88 38.77 -7.07
N PRO A 20 4.49 38.33 -8.29
CA PRO A 20 4.03 39.22 -9.37
C PRO A 20 2.90 40.15 -8.95
N LEU A 21 1.91 39.60 -8.22
CA LEU A 21 0.74 40.34 -7.77
C LEU A 21 1.14 41.48 -6.82
N THR A 22 2.03 41.20 -5.86
CA THR A 22 2.54 42.22 -4.95
C THR A 22 3.36 43.28 -5.66
N ALA A 23 4.15 42.91 -6.66
CA ALA A 23 4.92 43.86 -7.46
C ALA A 23 4.01 44.79 -8.29
N LEU A 24 2.91 44.26 -8.85
CA LEU A 24 1.88 45.06 -9.53
C LEU A 24 1.19 46.05 -8.59
N VAL A 25 0.85 45.62 -7.37
CA VAL A 25 0.25 46.50 -6.36
C VAL A 25 1.20 47.64 -5.97
N LEU A 26 2.49 47.34 -5.74
CA LEU A 26 3.50 48.37 -5.44
C LEU A 26 3.69 49.34 -6.61
N SER A 27 3.65 48.85 -7.86
CA SER A 27 3.68 49.68 -9.07
C SER A 27 2.49 50.64 -9.14
N ALA A 28 1.28 50.15 -8.85
CA ALA A 28 0.08 50.96 -8.82
C ALA A 28 0.16 52.07 -7.75
N ILE A 29 0.65 51.73 -6.55
CA ILE A 29 0.85 52.71 -5.46
C ILE A 29 1.85 53.81 -5.87
N ALA A 30 3.00 53.42 -6.43
CA ALA A 30 4.00 54.38 -6.91
C ALA A 30 3.45 55.28 -8.02
N THR A 31 2.62 54.73 -8.91
CA THR A 31 1.99 55.49 -9.99
C THR A 31 1.01 56.53 -9.44
N ILE A 32 0.16 56.14 -8.48
CA ILE A 32 -0.79 57.04 -7.82
C ILE A 32 -0.06 58.20 -7.11
N PHE A 33 1.03 57.91 -6.40
CA PHE A 33 1.82 58.94 -5.72
C PHE A 33 2.39 59.97 -6.71
N ASN A 34 2.92 59.52 -7.85
CA ASN A 34 3.49 60.42 -8.85
C ASN A 34 2.41 61.24 -9.59
N ILE A 35 1.22 60.68 -9.83
CA ILE A 35 0.08 61.42 -10.41
C ILE A 35 -0.33 62.59 -9.51
N ASN A 36 -0.37 62.38 -8.20
CA ASN A 36 -0.70 63.46 -7.26
C ASN A 36 0.30 64.63 -7.32
N THR A 37 1.59 64.34 -7.47
CA THR A 37 2.63 65.36 -7.65
C THR A 37 2.45 66.15 -8.95
N VAL A 38 2.08 65.48 -10.05
CA VAL A 38 1.80 66.14 -11.34
C VAL A 38 0.55 67.02 -11.27
N ASN A 39 -0.50 66.54 -10.60
CA ASN A 39 -1.76 67.29 -10.42
C ASN A 39 -1.55 68.59 -9.62
N GLN A 40 -0.73 68.55 -8.57
CA GLN A 40 -0.41 69.76 -7.80
C GLN A 40 0.31 70.81 -8.67
N ARG A 41 1.34 70.41 -9.42
CA ARG A 41 2.08 71.32 -10.33
C ARG A 41 1.22 71.88 -11.46
N SER A 42 0.22 71.12 -11.92
CA SER A 42 -0.74 71.61 -12.91
C SER A 42 -1.63 72.73 -12.37
N SER A 43 -1.92 72.76 -11.07
CA SER A 43 -2.74 73.83 -10.47
C SER A 43 -2.02 75.18 -10.45
N ASP A 44 -0.69 75.18 -10.36
CA ASP A 44 0.11 76.41 -10.35
C ASP A 44 0.13 77.07 -11.75
N LEU A 45 0.16 76.24 -12.80
CA LEU A 45 0.05 76.68 -14.20
C LEU A 45 -1.26 77.41 -14.49
N TYR A 46 -2.40 76.84 -14.09
CA TYR A 46 -3.71 77.47 -14.29
C TYR A 46 -3.85 78.82 -13.57
N ARG A 47 -3.15 79.02 -12.44
CA ARG A 47 -3.20 80.28 -11.68
C ARG A 47 -2.34 81.37 -12.31
N SER A 48 -1.14 81.02 -12.76
CA SER A 48 -0.26 81.96 -13.45
C SER A 48 -0.90 82.51 -14.73
N GLU A 49 -1.64 81.68 -15.48
CA GLU A 49 -2.43 82.11 -16.63
C GLU A 49 -3.54 83.13 -16.25
N GLN A 50 -4.16 82.96 -15.08
CA GLN A 50 -5.14 83.93 -14.56
C GLN A 50 -4.48 85.26 -14.15
N VAL A 51 -3.29 85.22 -13.55
CA VAL A 51 -2.53 86.43 -13.18
C VAL A 51 -2.17 87.23 -14.43
N ASP A 52 -1.59 86.58 -15.43
CA ASP A 52 -1.19 87.25 -16.69
C ASP A 52 -2.38 87.94 -17.37
N SER A 53 -3.54 87.26 -17.45
CA SER A 53 -4.76 87.85 -18.02
C SER A 53 -5.23 89.09 -17.25
N VAL A 54 -5.24 89.05 -15.91
CA VAL A 54 -5.70 90.18 -15.09
C VAL A 54 -4.70 91.34 -15.13
N VAL A 55 -3.40 91.04 -15.17
CA VAL A 55 -2.33 92.05 -15.32
C VAL A 55 -2.44 92.77 -16.65
N ASN A 56 -2.67 92.04 -17.75
CA ASN A 56 -2.86 92.62 -19.07
C ASN A 56 -4.11 93.52 -19.13
N ASP A 57 -5.24 93.03 -18.61
CA ASP A 57 -6.48 93.82 -18.53
C ASP A 57 -6.29 95.09 -17.68
N LEU A 58 -5.50 95.00 -16.59
CA LEU A 58 -5.18 96.14 -15.73
C LEU A 58 -4.38 97.19 -16.50
N ALA A 59 -3.32 96.80 -17.22
CA ALA A 59 -2.54 97.71 -18.04
C ALA A 59 -3.39 98.43 -19.10
N VAL A 60 -4.24 97.68 -19.80
CA VAL A 60 -5.19 98.23 -20.79
C VAL A 60 -6.16 99.22 -20.12
N SER A 61 -6.69 98.86 -18.96
CA SER A 61 -7.62 99.72 -18.20
C SER A 61 -6.95 101.02 -17.74
N VAL A 62 -5.70 100.97 -17.27
CA VAL A 62 -4.91 102.15 -16.87
C VAL A 62 -4.66 103.07 -18.05
N GLN A 63 -4.20 102.53 -19.19
CA GLN A 63 -4.00 103.32 -20.41
C GLN A 63 -5.31 103.94 -20.93
N SER A 64 -6.41 103.20 -20.84
CA SER A 64 -7.73 103.72 -21.24
C SER A 64 -8.19 104.85 -20.31
N SER A 65 -7.93 104.73 -19.00
CA SER A 65 -8.23 105.76 -18.00
C SER A 65 -7.43 107.03 -18.28
N ASP A 66 -6.15 106.89 -18.60
CA ASP A 66 -5.27 108.02 -18.92
C ASP A 66 -5.73 108.77 -20.18
N LYS A 67 -5.98 108.04 -21.27
CA LYS A 67 -6.51 108.62 -22.53
C LYS A 67 -7.88 109.27 -22.35
N ALA A 68 -8.77 108.66 -21.56
CA ALA A 68 -10.08 109.24 -21.27
C ALA A 68 -9.95 110.53 -20.45
N PHE A 69 -8.98 110.59 -19.54
CA PHE A 69 -8.66 111.78 -18.76
C PHE A 69 -8.12 112.93 -19.65
N GLU A 70 -7.17 112.64 -20.54
CA GLU A 70 -6.69 113.62 -21.52
C GLU A 70 -7.82 114.13 -22.43
N GLY A 71 -8.69 113.22 -22.90
CA GLY A 71 -9.89 113.56 -23.68
C GLY A 71 -10.86 114.47 -22.91
N TYR A 72 -10.97 114.31 -21.60
CA TYR A 72 -11.73 115.21 -20.74
C TYR A 72 -11.11 116.60 -20.65
N LEU A 73 -9.78 116.70 -20.48
CA LEU A 73 -9.09 118.00 -20.45
C LEU A 73 -9.26 118.79 -21.77
N LEU A 74 -9.33 118.10 -22.90
CA LEU A 74 -9.51 118.70 -24.22
C LEU A 74 -10.96 119.10 -24.50
N SER A 75 -11.92 118.22 -24.21
CA SER A 75 -13.33 118.41 -24.61
C SER A 75 -14.22 119.03 -23.54
N LYS A 76 -13.88 118.85 -22.26
CA LYS A 76 -14.63 119.27 -21.07
C LYS A 76 -16.08 118.77 -21.05
N THR A 77 -16.35 117.62 -21.67
CA THR A 77 -17.70 117.05 -21.73
C THR A 77 -17.95 116.07 -20.59
N GLN A 78 -19.20 115.99 -20.12
CA GLN A 78 -19.62 114.99 -19.13
C GLN A 78 -19.40 113.56 -19.63
N LYS A 79 -19.50 113.36 -20.95
CA LYS A 79 -19.27 112.05 -21.60
C LYS A 79 -17.84 111.56 -21.37
N THR A 80 -16.84 112.40 -21.63
CA THR A 80 -15.42 112.05 -21.42
C THR A 80 -15.06 111.88 -19.95
N LEU A 81 -15.69 112.65 -19.05
CA LEU A 81 -15.52 112.48 -17.60
C LEU A 81 -16.07 111.13 -17.12
N SER A 82 -17.23 110.72 -17.65
CA SER A 82 -17.85 109.43 -17.32
C SER A 82 -17.01 108.25 -17.82
N SER A 83 -16.45 108.33 -19.04
CA SER A 83 -15.54 107.32 -19.57
C SER A 83 -14.26 107.18 -18.74
N TYR A 84 -13.71 108.29 -18.25
CA TYR A 84 -12.59 108.25 -17.30
C TYR A 84 -12.96 107.55 -15.99
N GLN A 85 -14.11 107.90 -15.39
CA GLN A 85 -14.58 107.30 -14.15
C GLN A 85 -14.83 105.79 -14.31
N GLU A 86 -15.35 105.35 -15.45
CA GLU A 86 -15.57 103.93 -15.76
C GLU A 86 -14.25 103.16 -15.86
N SER A 87 -13.28 103.63 -16.66
CA SER A 87 -11.95 103.03 -16.75
C SER A 87 -11.20 103.03 -15.42
N GLN A 88 -11.34 104.09 -14.62
CA GLN A 88 -10.74 104.15 -13.29
C GLN A 88 -11.36 103.09 -12.34
N ASN A 89 -12.68 102.92 -12.35
CA ASN A 89 -13.36 101.90 -11.56
C ASN A 89 -12.97 100.49 -12.03
N ARG A 90 -12.84 100.28 -13.34
CA ARG A 90 -12.38 99.01 -13.91
C ARG A 90 -10.96 98.68 -13.46
N SER A 91 -10.02 99.64 -13.51
CA SER A 91 -8.66 99.46 -13.02
C SER A 91 -8.63 99.10 -11.53
N LYS A 92 -9.49 99.72 -10.71
CA LYS A 92 -9.63 99.39 -9.28
C LYS A 92 -10.13 97.96 -9.05
N GLN A 93 -11.12 97.52 -9.82
CA GLN A 93 -11.63 96.15 -9.73
C GLN A 93 -10.57 95.12 -10.14
N LEU A 94 -9.86 95.38 -11.24
CA LEU A 94 -8.80 94.50 -11.74
C LEU A 94 -7.63 94.41 -10.77
N LEU A 95 -7.23 95.53 -10.15
CA LEU A 95 -6.21 95.53 -9.12
C LEU A 95 -6.65 94.75 -7.87
N ALA A 96 -7.90 94.89 -7.44
CA ALA A 96 -8.44 94.10 -6.33
C ALA A 96 -8.46 92.60 -6.66
N GLN A 97 -8.84 92.24 -7.89
CA GLN A 97 -8.77 90.85 -8.37
C GLN A 97 -7.32 90.35 -8.37
N LEU A 98 -6.39 91.14 -8.90
CA LEU A 98 -4.97 90.82 -8.93
C LEU A 98 -4.42 90.50 -7.53
N MET A 99 -4.76 91.32 -6.52
CA MET A 99 -4.35 91.08 -5.13
C MET A 99 -4.90 89.79 -4.52
N THR A 100 -6.01 89.25 -5.03
CA THR A 100 -6.58 87.98 -4.53
C THR A 100 -5.96 86.75 -5.17
N ILE A 101 -5.50 86.86 -6.42
CA ILE A 101 -4.97 85.73 -7.18
C ILE A 101 -3.45 85.59 -7.07
N VAL A 102 -2.75 86.70 -6.80
CA VAL A 102 -1.29 86.72 -6.64
C VAL A 102 -0.89 86.14 -5.28
N GLN A 103 -0.13 85.05 -5.29
CA GLN A 103 0.40 84.40 -4.08
C GLN A 103 1.91 84.55 -3.91
N ASN A 104 2.65 84.76 -5.01
CA ASN A 104 4.08 84.95 -4.95
C ASN A 104 4.40 86.32 -4.33
N GLU A 105 5.31 86.32 -3.36
CA GLU A 105 5.71 87.52 -2.62
C GLU A 105 6.22 88.63 -3.54
N GLY A 106 6.98 88.30 -4.58
CA GLY A 106 7.51 89.32 -5.48
C GLY A 106 6.44 89.93 -6.39
N ASP A 107 5.44 89.15 -6.81
CA ASP A 107 4.36 89.66 -7.66
C ASP A 107 3.37 90.48 -6.82
N ARG A 108 3.19 90.10 -5.55
CA ARG A 108 2.42 90.87 -4.58
C ARG A 108 3.05 92.24 -4.34
N GLN A 109 4.37 92.32 -4.24
CA GLN A 109 5.09 93.59 -4.11
C GLN A 109 4.90 94.50 -5.32
N ILE A 110 4.89 93.93 -6.54
CA ILE A 110 4.61 94.69 -7.76
C ILE A 110 3.18 95.21 -7.74
N ALA A 111 2.19 94.38 -7.40
CA ALA A 111 0.78 94.78 -7.31
C ALA A 111 0.57 95.93 -6.30
N VAL A 112 1.25 95.89 -5.15
CA VAL A 112 1.21 96.96 -4.14
C VAL A 112 1.85 98.27 -4.66
N LYS A 113 2.95 98.20 -5.41
CA LYS A 113 3.55 99.39 -6.05
C LYS A 113 2.60 100.00 -7.08
N VAL A 114 2.00 99.17 -7.93
CA VAL A 114 0.99 99.60 -8.92
C VAL A 114 -0.20 100.25 -8.21
N GLU A 115 -0.69 99.69 -7.11
CA GLU A 115 -1.74 100.31 -6.29
C GLU A 115 -1.36 101.71 -5.82
N SER A 116 -0.15 101.86 -5.27
CA SER A 116 0.35 103.14 -4.77
C SER A 116 0.37 104.19 -5.88
N ILE A 117 0.91 103.87 -7.05
CA ILE A 117 1.00 104.81 -8.18
C ILE A 117 -0.40 105.16 -8.72
N LEU A 118 -1.31 104.18 -8.81
CA LEU A 118 -2.68 104.44 -9.23
C LEU A 118 -3.46 105.32 -8.27
N ASN A 119 -3.25 105.16 -6.96
CA ASN A 119 -3.87 106.00 -5.95
C ASN A 119 -3.33 107.45 -6.01
N ASP A 120 -2.02 107.61 -6.25
CA ASP A 120 -1.38 108.90 -6.47
C ASP A 120 -1.93 109.60 -7.73
N LEU A 121 -1.98 108.89 -8.85
CA LEU A 121 -2.53 109.40 -10.11
C LEU A 121 -3.99 109.81 -9.95
N ARG A 122 -4.80 108.98 -9.26
CA ARG A 122 -6.20 109.30 -8.97
C ARG A 122 -6.34 110.60 -8.19
N ARG A 123 -5.50 110.80 -7.16
CA ARG A 123 -5.51 112.03 -6.35
C ARG A 123 -5.16 113.24 -7.20
N LEU A 124 -4.09 113.14 -7.99
CA LEU A 124 -3.67 114.21 -8.90
C LEU A 124 -4.74 114.53 -9.95
N GLN A 125 -5.34 113.51 -10.57
CA GLN A 125 -6.41 113.68 -11.55
C GLN A 125 -7.63 114.36 -10.92
N SER A 126 -7.96 114.05 -9.66
CA SER A 126 -9.00 114.75 -8.90
C SER A 126 -8.67 116.23 -8.71
N ASP A 127 -7.44 116.56 -8.30
CA ASP A 127 -6.99 117.95 -8.13
C ASP A 127 -7.04 118.73 -9.45
N VAL A 128 -6.70 118.07 -10.56
CA VAL A 128 -6.77 118.64 -11.92
C VAL A 128 -8.22 118.85 -12.36
N ILE A 129 -9.14 117.92 -12.08
CA ILE A 129 -10.58 118.10 -12.36
C ILE A 129 -11.10 119.33 -11.60
N GLU A 130 -10.75 119.48 -10.32
CA GLU A 130 -11.17 120.63 -9.51
C GLU A 130 -10.65 121.96 -10.08
N LEU A 131 -9.41 122.01 -10.59
CA LEU A 131 -8.88 123.19 -11.29
C LEU A 131 -9.62 123.50 -12.60
N VAL A 132 -10.07 122.48 -13.34
CA VAL A 132 -10.91 122.67 -14.54
C VAL A 132 -12.28 123.23 -14.15
N GLU A 133 -12.89 122.72 -13.07
CA GLU A 133 -14.18 123.21 -12.53
C GLU A 133 -14.08 124.66 -12.00
N GLN A 134 -12.95 125.04 -11.41
CA GLN A 134 -12.64 126.42 -10.99
C GLN A 134 -12.27 127.36 -12.16
N ASN A 135 -12.45 126.90 -13.42
CA ASN A 135 -12.15 127.64 -14.65
C ASN A 135 -10.67 128.02 -14.84
N LYS A 136 -9.74 127.30 -14.19
CA LYS A 136 -8.27 127.51 -14.26
C LYS A 136 -7.60 126.48 -15.18
N LEU A 137 -8.06 126.39 -16.42
CA LEU A 137 -7.63 125.36 -17.37
C LEU A 137 -6.11 125.34 -17.60
N ASP A 138 -5.47 126.50 -17.72
CA ASP A 138 -4.03 126.57 -17.97
C ASP A 138 -3.21 125.98 -16.81
N GLN A 139 -3.70 126.14 -15.57
CA GLN A 139 -3.09 125.53 -14.39
C GLN A 139 -3.34 124.02 -14.33
N ALA A 140 -4.55 123.58 -14.71
CA ALA A 140 -4.90 122.16 -14.80
C ALA A 140 -4.03 121.43 -15.84
N ILE A 141 -3.92 121.99 -17.06
CA ILE A 141 -3.07 121.44 -18.13
C ILE A 141 -1.61 121.42 -17.70
N LYS A 142 -1.08 122.51 -17.13
CA LYS A 142 0.32 122.57 -16.67
C LYS A 142 0.61 121.58 -15.53
N THR A 143 -0.38 121.28 -14.69
CA THR A 143 -0.26 120.32 -13.58
C THR A 143 -0.29 118.89 -14.10
N TRP A 144 -1.16 118.59 -15.06
CA TRP A 144 -1.25 117.29 -15.73
C TRP A 144 -0.07 117.02 -16.67
N SER A 145 0.37 118.02 -17.43
CA SER A 145 1.46 117.92 -18.41
C SER A 145 2.86 117.91 -17.78
N ARG A 146 2.97 117.78 -16.46
CA ARG A 146 4.26 117.60 -15.79
C ARG A 146 4.84 116.26 -16.21
N GLN A 147 6.14 116.25 -16.48
CA GLN A 147 6.90 115.04 -16.82
C GLN A 147 6.72 113.93 -15.77
N GLU A 148 6.56 114.29 -14.50
CA GLU A 148 6.32 113.37 -13.38
C GLU A 148 5.06 112.49 -13.56
N ASN A 149 4.00 112.99 -14.22
CA ASN A 149 2.75 112.23 -14.35
C ASN A 149 2.82 111.22 -15.50
N ARG A 150 3.50 111.59 -16.59
CA ARG A 150 3.84 110.66 -17.66
C ARG A 150 4.75 109.55 -17.13
N GLN A 151 5.72 109.91 -16.30
CA GLN A 151 6.60 108.95 -15.64
C GLN A 151 5.81 107.95 -14.78
N LYS A 152 4.79 108.38 -14.03
CA LYS A 152 3.94 107.46 -13.24
C LYS A 152 3.16 106.47 -14.11
N ALA A 153 2.69 106.87 -15.29
CA ALA A 153 2.03 105.95 -16.22
C ALA A 153 3.02 104.95 -16.86
N ASP A 154 4.22 105.43 -17.20
CA ASP A 154 5.32 104.59 -17.69
C ASP A 154 5.79 103.60 -16.62
N ASP A 155 5.87 104.02 -15.35
CA ASP A 155 6.26 103.17 -14.21
C ASP A 155 5.24 102.04 -13.97
N ILE A 156 3.93 102.30 -14.13
CA ILE A 156 2.90 101.24 -14.05
C ILE A 156 3.10 100.24 -15.20
N THR A 157 3.35 100.73 -16.41
CA THR A 157 3.56 99.85 -17.58
C THR A 157 4.80 98.99 -17.37
N ALA A 158 5.91 99.56 -16.89
CA ALA A 158 7.13 98.84 -16.57
C ALA A 158 6.95 97.79 -15.48
N LEU A 159 6.19 98.10 -14.41
CA LEU A 159 5.86 97.17 -13.34
C LEU A 159 4.98 96.01 -13.83
N VAL A 160 4.01 96.29 -14.69
CA VAL A 160 3.17 95.26 -15.33
C VAL A 160 4.02 94.37 -16.23
N GLU A 161 4.89 94.94 -17.07
CA GLU A 161 5.81 94.17 -17.92
C GLU A 161 6.78 93.30 -17.09
N GLU A 162 7.27 93.81 -15.96
CA GLU A 162 8.10 93.04 -15.01
C GLU A 162 7.33 91.82 -14.47
N MET A 163 6.07 92.02 -14.06
CA MET A 163 5.20 90.95 -13.56
C MET A 163 4.92 89.89 -14.63
N GLN A 164 4.62 90.31 -15.86
CA GLN A 164 4.39 89.41 -16.98
C GLN A 164 5.64 88.60 -17.33
N SER A 165 6.82 89.23 -17.34
CA SER A 165 8.07 88.52 -17.59
C SER A 165 8.35 87.46 -16.51
N ARG A 166 8.04 87.76 -15.25
CA ARG A 166 8.23 86.83 -14.13
C ARG A 166 7.26 85.66 -14.16
N GLU A 167 5.99 85.93 -14.45
CA GLU A 167 4.97 84.88 -14.62
C GLU A 167 5.29 83.99 -15.84
N ALA A 168 5.74 84.56 -16.96
CA ALA A 168 6.17 83.80 -18.14
C ALA A 168 7.36 82.87 -17.83
N GLU A 169 8.35 83.33 -17.04
CA GLU A 169 9.46 82.50 -16.59
C GLU A 169 8.97 81.39 -15.64
N ALA A 170 8.08 81.71 -14.69
CA ALA A 170 7.48 80.75 -13.77
C ALA A 170 6.66 79.66 -14.49
N VAL A 171 5.87 80.02 -15.51
CA VAL A 171 5.14 79.07 -16.36
C VAL A 171 6.11 78.17 -17.11
N SER A 172 7.14 78.73 -17.75
CA SER A 172 8.09 77.94 -18.53
C SER A 172 8.86 76.92 -17.66
N THR A 173 9.20 77.30 -16.42
CA THR A 173 9.85 76.42 -15.45
C THR A 173 8.89 75.37 -14.91
N ALA A 174 7.64 75.73 -14.62
CA ALA A 174 6.59 74.78 -14.22
C ALA A 174 6.29 73.74 -15.31
N ILE A 175 6.20 74.15 -16.58
CA ILE A 175 6.02 73.23 -17.74
C ILE A 175 7.20 72.25 -17.84
N ARG A 176 8.44 72.75 -17.75
CA ARG A 176 9.64 71.88 -17.79
C ARG A 176 9.64 70.87 -16.64
N GLN A 177 9.38 71.32 -15.41
CA GLN A 177 9.30 70.44 -14.24
C GLN A 177 8.15 69.42 -14.33
N GLN A 178 7.04 69.79 -14.97
CA GLN A 178 5.92 68.87 -15.23
C GLN A 178 6.32 67.81 -16.25
N GLN A 179 7.00 68.20 -17.34
CA GLN A 179 7.47 67.27 -18.36
C GLN A 179 8.51 66.29 -17.81
N ASP A 180 9.43 66.76 -16.97
CA ASP A 180 10.41 65.90 -16.29
C ASP A 180 9.74 64.92 -15.32
N ALA A 181 8.73 65.37 -14.57
CA ALA A 181 7.96 64.50 -13.69
C ALA A 181 7.21 63.42 -14.48
N LEU A 182 6.63 63.76 -15.64
CA LEU A 182 5.97 62.80 -16.53
C LEU A 182 6.95 61.81 -17.16
N ASN A 183 8.13 62.26 -17.59
CA ASN A 183 9.17 61.39 -18.13
C ASN A 183 9.71 60.42 -17.06
N ASN A 184 9.96 60.91 -15.85
CA ASN A 184 10.37 60.08 -14.72
C ASN A 184 9.28 59.07 -14.34
N LEU A 185 8.01 59.48 -14.31
CA LEU A 185 6.87 58.58 -14.09
C LEU A 185 6.85 57.47 -15.15
N ARG A 186 6.98 57.84 -16.44
CA ARG A 186 7.01 56.88 -17.55
C ARG A 186 8.14 55.86 -17.39
N LEU A 187 9.35 56.30 -17.04
CA LEU A 187 10.50 55.42 -16.81
C LEU A 187 10.31 54.49 -15.62
N VAL A 188 9.82 55.00 -14.49
CA VAL A 188 9.56 54.20 -13.29
C VAL A 188 8.50 53.12 -13.59
N VAL A 189 7.40 53.48 -14.25
CA VAL A 189 6.37 52.52 -14.64
C VAL A 189 6.95 51.44 -15.54
N LEU A 190 7.65 51.81 -16.62
CA LEU A 190 8.26 50.84 -17.55
C LEU A 190 9.26 49.90 -16.88
N MET A 191 10.12 50.41 -15.99
CA MET A 191 11.09 49.59 -15.26
C MET A 191 10.39 48.63 -14.30
N VAL A 192 9.43 49.09 -13.51
CA VAL A 192 8.74 48.25 -12.53
C VAL A 192 7.90 47.18 -13.23
N THR A 193 7.18 47.52 -14.30
CA THR A 193 6.39 46.53 -15.06
C THR A 193 7.30 45.49 -15.71
N SER A 194 8.42 45.91 -16.30
CA SER A 194 9.37 45.00 -16.95
C SER A 194 10.05 44.09 -15.93
N ALA A 195 10.51 44.62 -14.80
CA ALA A 195 11.10 43.85 -13.72
C ALA A 195 10.10 42.84 -13.14
N SER A 196 8.83 43.24 -12.96
CA SER A 196 7.77 42.35 -12.48
C SER A 196 7.50 41.22 -13.46
N LEU A 197 7.45 41.51 -14.77
CA LEU A 197 7.25 40.50 -15.81
C LEU A 197 8.41 39.50 -15.85
N LEU A 198 9.65 39.97 -15.83
CA LEU A 198 10.84 39.12 -15.81
C LEU A 198 10.87 38.21 -14.57
N LEU A 199 10.60 38.78 -13.39
CA LEU A 199 10.54 38.02 -12.15
C LEU A 199 9.45 36.94 -12.20
N SER A 200 8.29 37.25 -12.79
CA SER A 200 7.18 36.32 -12.98
C SER A 200 7.57 35.13 -13.87
N ILE A 201 8.25 35.41 -14.99
CA ILE A 201 8.71 34.38 -15.93
C ILE A 201 9.76 33.48 -15.28
N LEU A 202 10.74 34.06 -14.57
CA LEU A 202 11.79 33.31 -13.89
C LEU A 202 11.24 32.38 -12.81
N ILE A 203 10.31 32.88 -11.98
CA ILE A 203 9.68 32.06 -10.94
C ILE A 203 8.79 30.99 -11.58
N GLY A 204 8.02 31.34 -12.61
CA GLY A 204 7.21 30.38 -13.36
C GLY A 204 8.04 29.24 -13.93
N PHE A 205 9.12 29.56 -14.63
CA PHE A 205 10.06 28.57 -15.17
C PHE A 205 10.67 27.69 -14.08
N TRP A 206 11.06 28.28 -12.95
CA TRP A 206 11.65 27.55 -11.83
C TRP A 206 10.64 26.59 -11.16
N VAL A 207 9.40 27.02 -10.95
CA VAL A 207 8.33 26.17 -10.39
C VAL A 207 7.98 25.04 -11.36
N ILE A 208 7.82 25.33 -12.65
CA ILE A 208 7.52 24.34 -13.70
C ILE A 208 8.63 23.29 -13.75
N SER A 209 9.89 23.72 -13.87
CA SER A 209 11.05 22.81 -13.97
C SER A 209 11.15 21.87 -12.76
N ARG A 210 10.94 22.41 -11.55
CA ARG A 210 11.02 21.61 -10.31
C ARG A 210 9.86 20.62 -10.18
N THR A 211 8.67 21.01 -10.64
CA THR A 211 7.49 20.14 -10.64
C THR A 211 7.64 19.03 -11.66
N ALA A 212 8.09 19.37 -12.87
CA ALA A 212 8.40 18.44 -13.94
C ALA A 212 9.41 17.37 -13.50
N GLN A 213 10.55 17.77 -12.93
CA GLN A 213 11.53 16.80 -12.41
C GLN A 213 10.95 15.81 -11.40
N ARG A 214 10.11 16.28 -10.47
CA ARG A 214 9.45 15.41 -9.48
C ARG A 214 8.43 14.47 -10.10
N MET A 215 7.66 14.96 -11.07
CA MET A 215 6.71 14.13 -11.81
C MET A 215 7.43 13.06 -12.62
N ASN A 216 8.53 13.39 -13.31
CA ASN A 216 9.32 12.44 -14.08
C ASN A 216 9.97 11.36 -13.18
N ALA A 217 10.50 11.76 -12.02
CA ALA A 217 11.01 10.82 -11.03
C ALA A 217 9.91 9.87 -10.50
N SER A 218 8.70 10.39 -10.27
CA SER A 218 7.56 9.58 -9.83
C SER A 218 7.08 8.63 -10.92
N ALA A 219 7.00 9.07 -12.18
CA ALA A 219 6.70 8.22 -13.34
C ALA A 219 7.71 7.08 -13.48
N SER A 220 9.00 7.40 -13.36
CA SER A 220 10.08 6.41 -13.45
C SER A 220 10.02 5.39 -12.30
N ALA A 221 9.70 5.84 -11.08
CA ALA A 221 9.49 4.95 -9.94
C ALA A 221 8.28 4.02 -10.15
N ILE A 222 7.15 4.56 -10.65
CA ILE A 222 5.97 3.74 -10.98
C ILE A 222 6.30 2.71 -12.06
N ALA A 223 7.02 3.09 -13.11
CA ALA A 223 7.43 2.16 -14.18
C ALA A 223 8.36 1.05 -13.66
N ALA A 224 9.31 1.38 -12.78
CA ALA A 224 10.17 0.40 -12.13
C ALA A 224 9.38 -0.58 -11.25
N SER A 225 8.52 -0.08 -10.36
CA SER A 225 7.65 -0.91 -9.53
C SER A 225 6.70 -1.77 -10.35
N THR A 226 6.17 -1.24 -11.46
CA THR A 226 5.34 -1.98 -12.41
C THR A 226 6.11 -3.17 -13.00
N THR A 227 7.38 -2.98 -13.38
CA THR A 227 8.23 -4.05 -13.92
C THR A 227 8.44 -5.17 -12.89
N GLU A 228 8.66 -4.79 -11.62
CA GLU A 228 8.77 -5.75 -10.51
C GLU A 228 7.45 -6.51 -10.25
N ILE A 229 6.31 -5.82 -10.34
CA ILE A 229 4.99 -6.44 -10.25
C ILE A 229 4.78 -7.43 -11.40
N VAL A 230 5.20 -7.11 -12.63
CA VAL A 230 5.12 -8.06 -13.77
C VAL A 230 5.93 -9.32 -13.49
N ALA A 231 7.18 -9.20 -13.01
CA ALA A 231 7.98 -10.36 -12.66
C ALA A 231 7.32 -11.21 -11.55
N THR A 232 6.71 -10.55 -10.56
CA THR A 232 5.96 -11.22 -9.49
C THR A 232 4.71 -11.94 -10.02
N ILE A 233 3.99 -11.33 -10.95
CA ILE A 233 2.83 -11.92 -11.64
C ILE A 233 3.25 -13.20 -12.38
N GLU A 234 4.32 -13.16 -13.15
CA GLU A 234 4.81 -14.34 -13.87
C GLU A 234 5.21 -15.48 -12.92
N GLN A 235 5.79 -15.15 -11.77
CA GLN A 235 6.09 -16.12 -10.74
C GLN A 235 4.82 -16.70 -10.12
N GLN A 236 3.84 -15.86 -9.77
CA GLN A 236 2.55 -16.31 -9.24
C GLN A 236 1.79 -17.18 -10.25
N GLU A 237 1.87 -16.89 -11.55
CA GLU A 237 1.25 -17.68 -12.61
C GLU A 237 1.86 -19.09 -12.65
N ARG A 238 3.19 -19.19 -12.59
CA ARG A 238 3.89 -20.48 -12.46
C ARG A 238 3.50 -21.24 -11.19
N SER A 239 3.43 -20.56 -10.06
CA SER A 239 3.03 -21.17 -8.79
C SER A 239 1.59 -21.67 -8.82
N ALA A 240 0.66 -20.93 -9.41
CA ALA A 240 -0.73 -21.34 -9.55
C ALA A 240 -0.88 -22.59 -10.45
N MET A 241 -0.13 -22.65 -11.57
CA MET A 241 -0.10 -23.84 -12.43
C MET A 241 0.49 -25.06 -11.72
N GLN A 242 1.57 -24.87 -10.97
CA GLN A 242 2.17 -25.94 -10.18
C GLN A 242 1.21 -26.43 -9.09
N GLN A 243 0.53 -25.51 -8.40
CA GLN A 243 -0.48 -25.85 -7.39
C GLN A 243 -1.64 -26.65 -7.99
N ALA A 244 -2.16 -26.24 -9.16
CA ALA A 244 -3.20 -26.99 -9.85
C ALA A 244 -2.75 -28.43 -10.20
N THR A 245 -1.51 -28.58 -10.66
CA THR A 245 -0.93 -29.91 -10.94
C THR A 245 -0.81 -30.75 -9.68
N SER A 246 -0.29 -30.19 -8.58
CA SER A 246 -0.15 -30.90 -7.31
C SER A 246 -1.50 -31.29 -6.70
N VAL A 247 -2.52 -30.45 -6.83
CA VAL A 247 -3.89 -30.75 -6.39
C VAL A 247 -4.47 -31.90 -7.20
N ASN A 248 -4.33 -31.88 -8.53
CA ASN A 248 -4.78 -32.99 -9.38
C ASN A 248 -4.07 -34.31 -9.01
N GLN A 249 -2.75 -34.29 -8.87
CA GLN A 249 -1.98 -35.47 -8.50
C GLN A 249 -2.41 -36.01 -7.12
N THR A 250 -2.59 -35.13 -6.14
CA THR A 250 -3.05 -35.51 -4.81
C THR A 250 -4.46 -36.09 -4.84
N THR A 251 -5.35 -35.52 -5.66
CA THR A 251 -6.70 -36.04 -5.85
C THR A 251 -6.67 -37.46 -6.42
N THR A 252 -5.89 -37.71 -7.46
CA THR A 252 -5.70 -39.06 -8.02
C THR A 252 -5.16 -40.04 -6.97
N THR A 253 -4.13 -39.67 -6.22
CA THR A 253 -3.58 -40.52 -5.15
C THR A 253 -4.61 -40.80 -4.05
N MET A 254 -5.48 -39.84 -3.74
CA MET A 254 -6.56 -40.04 -2.78
C MET A 254 -7.65 -40.97 -3.33
N ASP A 255 -7.99 -40.90 -4.61
CA ASP A 255 -8.92 -41.85 -5.24
C ASP A 255 -8.38 -43.29 -5.19
N GLU A 256 -7.09 -43.48 -5.50
CA GLU A 256 -6.40 -44.76 -5.38
C GLU A 256 -6.36 -45.26 -3.93
N LEU A 257 -6.05 -44.37 -2.98
CA LEU A 257 -6.06 -44.70 -1.55
C LEU A 257 -7.45 -45.10 -1.07
N GLY A 258 -8.50 -44.40 -1.53
CA GLY A 258 -9.88 -44.73 -1.21
C GLY A 258 -10.30 -46.09 -1.76
N ALA A 259 -9.87 -46.45 -2.97
CA ALA A 259 -10.07 -47.78 -3.53
C ALA A 259 -9.34 -48.85 -2.72
N SER A 260 -8.07 -48.61 -2.38
CA SER A 260 -7.25 -49.52 -1.57
C SER A 260 -7.82 -49.73 -0.16
N SER A 261 -8.33 -48.68 0.49
CA SER A 261 -9.00 -48.79 1.78
C SER A 261 -10.29 -49.62 1.69
N ARG A 262 -11.13 -49.43 0.66
CA ARG A 262 -12.33 -50.26 0.47
C ARG A 262 -11.98 -51.73 0.25
N GLN A 263 -11.00 -52.00 -0.62
CA GLN A 263 -10.51 -53.36 -0.86
C GLN A 263 -9.93 -53.99 0.42
N SER A 264 -9.20 -53.22 1.22
CA SER A 264 -8.67 -53.70 2.51
C SER A 264 -9.80 -54.04 3.49
N ALA A 265 -10.88 -53.26 3.50
CA ALA A 265 -12.06 -53.56 4.32
C ALA A 265 -12.73 -54.87 3.89
N GLU A 266 -13.00 -55.03 2.59
CA GLU A 266 -13.59 -56.24 2.03
C GLU A 266 -12.73 -57.49 2.31
N GLN A 267 -11.41 -57.39 2.11
CA GLN A 267 -10.49 -58.50 2.36
C GLN A 267 -10.42 -58.87 3.85
N ALA A 268 -10.48 -57.88 4.73
CA ALA A 268 -10.47 -58.11 6.18
C ALA A 268 -11.79 -58.72 6.66
N GLU A 269 -12.92 -58.31 6.10
CA GLU A 269 -14.25 -58.89 6.37
C GLU A 269 -14.34 -60.33 5.85
N ALA A 270 -13.84 -60.61 4.65
CA ALA A 270 -13.74 -61.97 4.11
C ALA A 270 -12.85 -62.86 4.99
N SER A 271 -11.73 -62.33 5.48
CA SER A 271 -10.82 -63.05 6.38
C SER A 271 -11.48 -63.32 7.75
N ALA A 272 -12.18 -62.34 8.32
CA ALA A 272 -12.93 -62.50 9.56
C ALA A 272 -14.07 -63.53 9.39
N THR A 273 -14.77 -63.49 8.26
CA THR A 273 -15.84 -64.46 7.94
C THR A 273 -15.30 -65.87 7.80
N GLY A 274 -14.18 -66.05 7.08
CA GLY A 274 -13.52 -67.35 6.95
C GLY A 274 -13.04 -67.89 8.32
N ALA A 275 -12.44 -67.02 9.15
CA ALA A 275 -12.04 -67.37 10.51
C ALA A 275 -13.24 -67.73 11.40
N GLN A 276 -14.34 -66.97 11.28
CA GLN A 276 -15.61 -67.27 11.97
C GLN A 276 -16.15 -68.63 11.54
N GLN A 277 -16.07 -68.99 10.26
CA GLN A 277 -16.54 -70.27 9.74
C GLN A 277 -15.72 -71.44 10.29
N VAL A 278 -14.39 -71.28 10.39
CA VAL A 278 -13.51 -72.23 11.09
C VAL A 278 -13.87 -72.33 12.57
N LEU A 279 -14.15 -71.22 13.24
CA LEU A 279 -14.64 -71.24 14.62
C LEU A 279 -15.98 -71.96 14.72
N LEU A 280 -16.92 -71.81 13.79
CA LEU A 280 -18.21 -72.53 13.86
C LEU A 280 -18.04 -74.05 13.71
N LEU A 281 -16.98 -74.52 13.04
CA LEU A 281 -16.65 -75.95 12.94
C LEU A 281 -15.93 -76.49 14.19
N VAL A 282 -15.32 -75.60 15.00
CA VAL A 282 -14.46 -75.97 16.12
C VAL A 282 -14.93 -75.38 17.46
N ASP A 283 -15.97 -74.56 17.50
CA ASP A 283 -16.56 -73.99 18.70
C ASP A 283 -17.85 -74.76 18.99
N GLY A 284 -17.96 -75.26 20.22
CA GLY A 284 -19.05 -76.13 20.65
C GLY A 284 -20.36 -75.36 20.87
N ARG A 285 -20.69 -74.38 20.04
CA ARG A 285 -21.89 -73.55 20.14
C ARG A 285 -22.90 -73.82 19.02
N THR A 286 -22.43 -74.31 17.88
CA THR A 286 -23.27 -74.85 16.80
C THR A 286 -23.41 -76.36 16.97
N GLN A 287 -24.48 -76.94 16.42
CA GLN A 287 -24.69 -78.39 16.47
C GLN A 287 -23.54 -79.15 15.77
N ASP A 288 -23.05 -78.62 14.65
CA ASP A 288 -21.92 -79.18 13.91
C ASP A 288 -20.58 -79.00 14.65
N GLY A 289 -20.31 -77.83 15.23
CA GLY A 289 -19.08 -77.56 16.00
C GLY A 289 -19.03 -78.29 17.35
N GLN A 290 -20.18 -78.49 18.00
CA GLN A 290 -20.30 -79.42 19.12
C GLN A 290 -19.98 -80.83 18.69
N THR A 291 -20.55 -81.28 17.56
CA THR A 291 -20.30 -82.63 17.04
C THR A 291 -18.83 -82.82 16.68
N SER A 292 -18.18 -81.85 16.04
CA SER A 292 -16.75 -81.96 15.66
C SER A 292 -15.79 -81.86 16.85
N ARG A 293 -16.00 -80.93 17.81
CA ARG A 293 -15.18 -80.90 19.03
C ARG A 293 -15.41 -82.13 19.91
N ALA A 294 -16.67 -82.54 20.07
CA ALA A 294 -17.02 -83.70 20.87
C ALA A 294 -16.46 -84.96 20.21
N SER A 295 -16.60 -85.10 18.89
CA SER A 295 -16.02 -86.21 18.12
C SER A 295 -14.50 -86.23 18.21
N LEU A 296 -13.82 -85.07 18.13
CA LEU A 296 -12.36 -85.02 18.29
C LEU A 296 -11.93 -85.41 19.71
N ARG A 297 -12.60 -84.87 20.74
CA ARG A 297 -12.32 -85.24 22.15
C ARG A 297 -12.66 -86.71 22.43
N GLU A 298 -13.74 -87.22 21.87
CA GLU A 298 -14.17 -88.61 21.95
C GLU A 298 -13.15 -89.52 21.27
N LYS A 299 -12.72 -89.22 20.05
CA LYS A 299 -11.70 -89.98 19.33
C LYS A 299 -10.34 -89.97 20.05
N VAL A 300 -9.94 -88.83 20.62
CA VAL A 300 -8.76 -88.76 21.48
C VAL A 300 -8.94 -89.59 22.76
N GLY A 301 -10.12 -89.56 23.37
CA GLY A 301 -10.46 -90.39 24.53
C GLY A 301 -10.47 -91.89 24.22
N GLU A 302 -10.95 -92.27 23.03
CA GLU A 302 -10.89 -93.63 22.51
C GLU A 302 -9.43 -94.07 22.29
N ILE A 303 -8.59 -93.22 21.70
CA ILE A 303 -7.15 -93.47 21.54
C ILE A 303 -6.49 -93.70 22.91
N ALA A 304 -6.77 -92.84 23.90
CA ALA A 304 -6.24 -92.99 25.25
C ALA A 304 -6.69 -94.31 25.90
N THR A 305 -7.96 -94.69 25.72
CA THR A 305 -8.50 -95.97 26.22
C THR A 305 -7.86 -97.17 25.53
N GLN A 306 -7.63 -97.08 24.22
CA GLN A 306 -6.98 -98.13 23.44
C GLN A 306 -5.51 -98.31 23.84
N ILE A 307 -4.80 -97.21 24.13
CA ILE A 307 -3.44 -97.20 24.66
C ILE A 307 -3.40 -97.88 26.04
N LEU A 308 -4.34 -97.57 26.93
CA LEU A 308 -4.41 -98.21 28.25
C LEU A 308 -4.60 -99.73 28.13
N ARG A 309 -5.49 -100.19 27.24
CA ARG A 309 -5.69 -101.63 26.97
C ARG A 309 -4.45 -102.26 26.36
N LEU A 310 -3.76 -101.58 25.45
CA LEU A 310 -2.51 -102.06 24.86
C LEU A 310 -1.43 -102.20 25.94
N SER A 311 -1.32 -101.24 26.86
CA SER A 311 -0.39 -101.29 27.99
C SER A 311 -0.68 -102.49 28.91
N GLU A 312 -1.96 -102.73 29.22
CA GLU A 312 -2.39 -103.89 30.02
C GLU A 312 -2.05 -105.22 29.33
N HIS A 313 -2.39 -105.36 28.05
CA HIS A 313 -2.04 -106.57 27.28
C HIS A 313 -0.53 -106.77 27.16
N THR A 314 0.24 -105.69 26.98
CA THR A 314 1.70 -105.74 26.90
C THR A 314 2.32 -106.18 28.25
N ASN A 315 1.77 -105.72 29.37
CA ASN A 315 2.17 -106.17 30.71
C ASN A 315 1.84 -107.65 30.96
N GLN A 316 0.69 -108.12 30.50
CA GLN A 316 0.31 -109.54 30.56
C GLN A 316 1.26 -110.40 29.73
N ILE A 317 1.59 -109.98 28.50
CA ILE A 317 2.58 -110.66 27.65
C ILE A 317 3.96 -110.69 28.34
N GLY A 318 4.38 -109.59 28.96
CA GLY A 318 5.62 -109.54 29.74
C GLY A 318 5.62 -110.57 30.88
N SER A 319 4.54 -110.64 31.65
CA SER A 319 4.41 -111.61 32.76
C SER A 319 4.43 -113.06 32.29
N ILE A 320 3.75 -113.36 31.18
CA ILE A 320 3.77 -114.70 30.54
C ILE A 320 5.18 -115.03 30.03
N SER A 321 5.84 -114.07 29.39
CA SER A 321 7.20 -114.23 28.88
C SER A 321 8.21 -114.50 30.00
N THR A 322 8.11 -113.80 31.13
CA THR A 322 8.90 -114.09 32.34
C THR A 322 8.64 -115.51 32.85
N LEU A 323 7.37 -115.92 32.96
CA LEU A 323 7.02 -117.29 33.36
C LEU A 323 7.59 -118.34 32.39
N VAL A 324 7.53 -118.10 31.08
CA VAL A 324 8.10 -119.00 30.06
C VAL A 324 9.62 -119.07 30.20
N SER A 325 10.29 -117.95 30.45
CA SER A 325 11.74 -117.91 30.75
C SER A 325 12.07 -118.73 32.00
N ASP A 326 11.27 -118.62 33.06
CA ASP A 326 11.46 -119.37 34.30
C ASP A 326 11.22 -120.86 34.12
N LEU A 327 10.16 -121.24 33.39
CA LEU A 327 9.88 -122.63 33.02
C LEU A 327 10.97 -123.20 32.13
N ALA A 328 11.50 -122.42 31.18
CA ALA A 328 12.64 -122.81 30.36
C ALA A 328 13.90 -123.02 31.20
N ASN A 329 14.18 -122.16 32.18
CA ASN A 329 15.28 -122.35 33.13
C ASN A 329 15.08 -123.63 33.97
N GLN A 330 13.87 -123.87 34.49
CA GLN A 330 13.55 -125.09 35.24
C GLN A 330 13.68 -126.34 34.38
N THR A 331 13.20 -126.30 33.15
CA THR A 331 13.29 -127.42 32.19
C THR A 331 14.74 -127.69 31.80
N ASN A 332 15.55 -126.65 31.60
CA ASN A 332 16.99 -126.76 31.37
C ASN A 332 17.71 -127.41 32.56
N MET A 333 17.30 -127.10 33.79
CA MET A 333 17.83 -127.74 35.01
C MET A 333 17.38 -129.20 35.15
N LEU A 334 16.11 -129.51 34.85
CA LEU A 334 15.61 -130.89 34.83
C LEU A 334 16.31 -131.74 33.76
N ALA A 335 16.53 -131.18 32.57
CA ALA A 335 17.27 -131.82 31.49
C ALA A 335 18.74 -132.06 31.86
N LEU A 336 19.36 -131.12 32.57
CA LEU A 336 20.70 -131.33 33.13
C LEU A 336 20.72 -132.49 34.14
N ASN A 337 19.76 -132.54 35.06
CA ASN A 337 19.64 -133.64 36.03
C ASN A 337 19.40 -135.00 35.32
N ALA A 338 18.55 -135.03 34.29
CA ALA A 338 18.31 -136.21 33.47
C ALA A 338 19.55 -136.65 32.68
N ALA A 339 20.33 -135.71 32.15
CA ALA A 339 21.59 -135.99 31.47
C ALA A 339 22.64 -136.59 32.44
N VAL A 340 22.71 -136.08 33.67
CA VAL A 340 23.57 -136.64 34.73
C VAL A 340 23.16 -138.07 35.08
N GLU A 341 21.87 -138.32 35.28
CA GLU A 341 21.38 -139.67 35.63
C GLU A 341 21.51 -140.66 34.47
N ALA A 342 21.38 -140.18 33.21
CA ALA A 342 21.67 -140.97 32.02
C ALA A 342 23.15 -141.38 31.91
N VAL A 343 24.09 -140.48 32.26
CA VAL A 343 25.52 -140.82 32.37
C VAL A 343 25.76 -141.84 33.49
N ARG A 344 25.05 -141.71 34.61
CA ARG A 344 25.13 -142.61 35.77
C ARG A 344 24.63 -144.02 35.46
N ALA A 345 23.66 -144.17 34.57
CA ALA A 345 23.14 -145.46 34.09
C ALA A 345 24.04 -146.18 33.05
N GLY A 346 25.17 -145.57 32.64
CA GLY A 346 26.15 -146.19 31.75
C GLY A 346 25.60 -146.55 30.36
N GLU A 347 25.87 -147.76 29.87
CA GLU A 347 25.46 -148.22 28.53
C GLU A 347 23.93 -148.21 28.31
N HIS A 348 23.15 -148.44 29.37
CA HIS A 348 21.67 -148.45 29.31
C HIS A 348 21.06 -147.03 29.26
N GLY A 349 21.84 -145.98 29.58
CA GLY A 349 21.40 -144.58 29.61
C GLY A 349 21.62 -143.80 28.30
N LYS A 350 22.28 -144.40 27.30
CA LYS A 350 22.67 -143.70 26.05
C LYS A 350 21.49 -143.04 25.31
N GLY A 351 20.34 -143.72 25.22
CA GLY A 351 19.13 -143.17 24.61
C GLY A 351 18.54 -141.99 25.40
N PHE A 352 18.53 -142.08 26.73
CA PHE A 352 18.07 -141.01 27.62
C PHE A 352 18.98 -139.78 27.59
N SER A 353 20.30 -139.97 27.41
CA SER A 353 21.27 -138.88 27.31
C SER A 353 21.00 -137.99 26.08
N VAL A 354 20.67 -138.60 24.93
CA VAL A 354 20.32 -137.88 23.69
C VAL A 354 19.03 -137.09 23.87
N VAL A 355 18.01 -137.69 24.49
CA VAL A 355 16.73 -137.00 24.78
C VAL A 355 16.94 -135.83 25.75
N ALA A 356 17.74 -136.02 26.80
CA ALA A 356 18.06 -134.95 27.76
C ALA A 356 18.83 -133.78 27.11
N ALA A 357 19.76 -134.05 26.18
CA ALA A 357 20.46 -133.01 25.43
C ALA A 357 19.51 -132.22 24.51
N GLU A 358 18.55 -132.88 23.85
CA GLU A 358 17.57 -132.20 22.99
C GLU A 358 16.57 -131.37 23.80
N ILE A 359 16.09 -131.88 24.96
CA ILE A 359 15.24 -131.10 25.88
C ILE A 359 15.99 -129.86 26.37
N ARG A 360 17.28 -129.99 26.71
CA ARG A 360 18.11 -128.87 27.15
C ARG A 360 18.25 -127.80 26.07
N LYS A 361 18.46 -128.21 24.82
CA LYS A 361 18.55 -127.31 23.66
C LYS A 361 17.23 -126.58 23.40
N LEU A 362 16.10 -127.28 23.47
CA LEU A 362 14.75 -126.68 23.36
C LEU A 362 14.48 -125.69 24.50
N ALA A 363 14.93 -126.00 25.71
CA ALA A 363 14.82 -125.11 26.87
C ALA A 363 15.68 -123.83 26.70
N ASP A 364 16.93 -123.94 26.23
CA ASP A 364 17.77 -122.77 25.91
C ASP A 364 17.17 -121.90 24.79
N GLN A 365 16.61 -122.53 23.75
CA GLN A 365 15.89 -121.81 22.69
C GLN A 365 14.62 -121.12 23.20
N SER A 366 13.88 -121.75 24.11
CA SER A 366 12.68 -121.17 24.74
C SER A 366 13.05 -119.95 25.59
N LYS A 367 14.13 -120.05 26.37
CA LYS A 367 14.67 -118.93 27.16
C LYS A 367 15.07 -117.74 26.27
N LYS A 368 15.87 -117.97 25.24
CA LYS A 368 16.28 -116.91 24.28
C LYS A 368 15.10 -116.27 23.58
N SER A 369 14.05 -117.04 23.30
CA SER A 369 12.81 -116.52 22.70
C SER A 369 12.04 -115.64 23.68
N ALA A 370 11.93 -116.06 24.96
CA ALA A 370 11.32 -115.25 26.01
C ALA A 370 12.10 -113.96 26.29
N GLU A 371 13.44 -113.99 26.28
CA GLU A 371 14.28 -112.78 26.38
C GLU A 371 14.01 -111.80 25.23
N LYS A 372 13.88 -112.29 23.99
CA LYS A 372 13.48 -111.47 22.83
C LYS A 372 12.07 -110.89 22.98
N ILE A 373 11.11 -111.66 23.48
CA ILE A 373 9.75 -111.17 23.73
C ILE A 373 9.78 -110.06 24.80
N ASN A 374 10.56 -110.23 25.87
CA ASN A 374 10.73 -109.20 26.90
C ASN A 374 11.33 -107.91 26.35
N ALA A 375 12.31 -107.99 25.44
CA ALA A 375 12.85 -106.82 24.76
C ALA A 375 11.78 -106.09 23.92
N LEU A 376 10.97 -106.84 23.16
CA LEU A 376 9.84 -106.28 22.40
C LEU A 376 8.77 -105.65 23.29
N VAL A 377 8.47 -106.26 24.45
CA VAL A 377 7.53 -105.70 25.44
C VAL A 377 8.00 -104.33 25.92
N VAL A 378 9.29 -104.18 26.26
CA VAL A 378 9.86 -102.89 26.68
C VAL A 378 9.80 -101.86 25.54
N GLU A 379 10.09 -102.27 24.31
CA GLU A 379 9.98 -101.38 23.13
C GLU A 379 8.54 -100.91 22.90
N ILE A 380 7.55 -101.80 22.99
CA ILE A 380 6.13 -101.47 22.85
C ILE A 380 5.67 -100.53 23.97
N GLN A 381 6.10 -100.74 25.22
CA GLN A 381 5.80 -99.84 26.33
C GLN A 381 6.35 -98.42 26.09
N ASN A 382 7.61 -98.32 25.64
CA ASN A 382 8.22 -97.03 25.31
C ASN A 382 7.48 -96.32 24.17
N SER A 383 7.13 -97.05 23.10
CA SER A 383 6.35 -96.52 21.98
C SER A 383 4.95 -96.05 22.41
N THR A 384 4.31 -96.80 23.31
CA THR A 384 3.00 -96.47 23.87
C THR A 384 3.06 -95.17 24.69
N ASN A 385 4.05 -95.02 25.56
CA ASN A 385 4.26 -93.79 26.34
C ASN A 385 4.52 -92.58 25.44
N SER A 386 5.34 -92.75 24.40
CA SER A 386 5.60 -91.72 23.39
C SER A 386 4.30 -91.31 22.68
N THR A 387 3.47 -92.28 22.30
CA THR A 387 2.18 -92.04 21.63
C THR A 387 1.22 -91.23 22.52
N VAL A 388 1.18 -91.49 23.83
CA VAL A 388 0.37 -90.70 24.79
C VAL A 388 0.83 -89.24 24.81
N MET A 389 2.15 -89.01 24.91
CA MET A 389 2.71 -87.66 24.96
C MET A 389 2.41 -86.86 23.68
N VAL A 390 2.61 -87.47 22.50
CA VAL A 390 2.30 -86.84 21.21
C VAL A 390 0.80 -86.54 21.08
N THR A 391 -0.06 -87.42 21.58
CA THR A 391 -1.52 -87.21 21.56
C THR A 391 -1.93 -86.03 22.47
N ASP A 392 -1.37 -85.94 23.68
CA ASP A 392 -1.61 -84.82 24.60
C ASP A 392 -1.13 -83.49 24.02
N GLU A 393 0.08 -83.46 23.45
CA GLU A 393 0.59 -82.27 22.73
C GLU A 393 -0.29 -81.87 21.53
N GLY A 394 -0.81 -82.86 20.79
CA GLY A 394 -1.76 -82.65 19.70
C GLY A 394 -3.03 -81.93 20.18
N THR A 395 -3.61 -82.35 21.31
CA THR A 395 -4.82 -81.70 21.86
C THR A 395 -4.57 -80.24 22.27
N LYS A 396 -3.46 -79.97 22.96
CA LYS A 396 -3.07 -78.62 23.36
C LYS A 396 -2.81 -77.72 22.15
N THR A 397 -2.29 -78.28 21.06
CA THR A 397 -2.06 -77.56 19.82
C THR A 397 -3.37 -77.12 19.16
N VAL A 398 -4.39 -77.99 19.18
CA VAL A 398 -5.74 -77.65 18.67
C VAL A 398 -6.37 -76.50 19.45
N ASP A 399 -6.28 -76.49 20.78
CA ASP A 399 -6.81 -75.37 21.59
C ASP A 399 -6.09 -74.04 21.26
N LYS A 400 -4.77 -74.06 21.07
CA LYS A 400 -4.01 -72.86 20.63
C LYS A 400 -4.44 -72.37 19.24
N ILE A 401 -4.78 -73.28 18.33
CA ILE A 401 -5.29 -72.92 16.99
C ILE A 401 -6.63 -72.18 17.11
N VAL A 402 -7.53 -72.65 17.98
CA VAL A 402 -8.83 -71.99 18.21
C VAL A 402 -8.65 -70.55 18.71
N ASP A 403 -7.75 -70.33 19.68
CA ASP A 403 -7.46 -68.99 20.19
C ASP A 403 -6.84 -68.07 19.12
N ALA A 404 -5.95 -68.62 18.28
CA ALA A 404 -5.36 -67.88 17.16
C ALA A 404 -6.43 -67.45 16.14
N VAL A 405 -7.36 -68.35 15.78
CA VAL A 405 -8.45 -68.04 14.83
C VAL A 405 -9.42 -66.99 15.40
N LYS A 406 -9.70 -67.01 16.70
CA LYS A 406 -10.47 -65.96 17.38
C LYS A 406 -9.78 -64.60 17.27
N THR A 407 -8.47 -64.57 17.43
CA THR A 407 -7.67 -63.35 17.28
C THR A 407 -7.71 -62.84 15.84
N ILE A 408 -7.61 -63.73 14.84
CA ILE A 408 -7.74 -63.36 13.41
C ILE A 408 -9.11 -62.71 13.13
N THR A 409 -10.18 -63.26 13.71
CA THR A 409 -11.54 -62.72 13.54
C THR A 409 -11.65 -61.28 14.07
N LEU A 410 -11.18 -61.04 15.29
CA LEU A 410 -11.19 -59.71 15.91
C LEU A 410 -10.33 -58.72 15.13
N ASN A 411 -9.14 -59.15 14.69
CA ASN A 411 -8.24 -58.32 13.89
C ASN A 411 -8.85 -57.97 12.53
N GLY A 412 -9.49 -58.92 11.85
CA GLY A 412 -10.17 -58.68 10.59
C GLY A 412 -11.29 -57.65 10.73
N GLN A 413 -12.12 -57.77 11.77
CA GLN A 413 -13.16 -56.77 12.08
C GLN A 413 -12.56 -55.38 12.34
N GLN A 414 -11.47 -55.31 13.12
CA GLN A 414 -10.80 -54.03 13.42
C GLN A 414 -10.17 -53.39 12.19
N ILE A 415 -9.56 -54.19 11.30
CA ILE A 415 -9.00 -53.71 10.03
C ILE A 415 -10.12 -53.19 9.13
N ALA A 416 -11.26 -53.89 9.05
CA ALA A 416 -12.42 -53.44 8.27
C ALA A 416 -12.96 -52.10 8.76
N LEU A 417 -13.13 -51.95 10.08
CA LEU A 417 -13.56 -50.69 10.70
C LEU A 417 -12.58 -49.54 10.40
N THR A 418 -11.29 -49.78 10.60
CA THR A 418 -10.24 -48.77 10.38
C THR A 418 -10.14 -48.37 8.91
N SER A 419 -10.27 -49.34 8.00
CA SER A 419 -10.24 -49.11 6.56
C SER A 419 -11.46 -48.32 6.07
N ASN A 420 -12.65 -48.59 6.63
CA ASN A 420 -13.84 -47.76 6.38
C ASN A 420 -13.65 -46.32 6.89
N GLN A 421 -13.08 -46.14 8.08
CA GLN A 421 -12.78 -44.80 8.60
C GLN A 421 -11.77 -44.06 7.71
N GLN A 422 -10.78 -44.78 7.18
CA GLN A 422 -9.81 -44.22 6.24
C GLN A 422 -10.46 -43.80 4.92
N ALA A 423 -11.42 -44.57 4.40
CA ALA A 423 -12.19 -44.18 3.21
C ALA A 423 -13.01 -42.89 3.43
N ILE A 424 -13.57 -42.69 4.62
CA ILE A 424 -14.26 -41.44 4.98
C ILE A 424 -13.26 -40.26 5.03
N ALA A 425 -12.10 -40.46 5.67
CA ALA A 425 -11.06 -39.44 5.73
C ALA A 425 -10.55 -39.05 4.33
N VAL A 426 -10.40 -40.04 3.43
CA VAL A 426 -10.06 -39.81 2.02
C VAL A 426 -11.09 -38.89 1.34
N GLN A 427 -12.39 -39.12 1.54
CA GLN A 427 -13.43 -38.26 0.97
C GLN A 427 -13.33 -36.81 1.48
N GLN A 428 -12.98 -36.61 2.76
CA GLN A 428 -12.74 -35.28 3.31
C GLN A 428 -11.54 -34.59 2.66
N VAL A 429 -10.44 -35.33 2.43
CA VAL A 429 -9.27 -34.79 1.73
C VAL A 429 -9.61 -34.43 0.29
N VAL A 430 -10.37 -35.26 -0.43
CA VAL A 430 -10.85 -34.94 -1.78
C VAL A 430 -11.71 -33.66 -1.79
N GLY A 431 -12.59 -33.48 -0.79
CA GLY A 431 -13.35 -32.24 -0.62
C GLY A 431 -12.45 -31.01 -0.41
N ALA A 432 -11.40 -31.14 0.39
CA ALA A 432 -10.40 -30.09 0.57
C ALA A 432 -9.61 -29.79 -0.72
N MET A 433 -9.25 -30.82 -1.49
CA MET A 433 -8.57 -30.66 -2.79
C MET A 433 -9.46 -29.92 -3.80
N ASN A 434 -10.76 -30.20 -3.84
CA ASN A 434 -11.70 -29.44 -4.68
C ASN A 434 -11.75 -27.96 -4.30
N SER A 435 -11.73 -27.66 -2.99
CA SER A 435 -11.67 -26.27 -2.50
C SER A 435 -10.35 -25.58 -2.89
N LEU A 436 -9.23 -26.30 -2.81
CA LEU A 436 -7.92 -25.80 -3.26
C LEU A 436 -7.88 -25.56 -4.77
N ASN A 437 -8.53 -26.42 -5.57
CA ASN A 437 -8.64 -26.24 -7.01
C ASN A 437 -9.45 -24.97 -7.36
N LEU A 438 -10.54 -24.72 -6.64
CA LEU A 438 -11.32 -23.48 -6.78
C LEU A 438 -10.47 -22.24 -6.43
N ALA A 439 -9.76 -22.28 -5.30
CA ALA A 439 -8.87 -21.19 -4.90
C ALA A 439 -7.73 -20.94 -5.90
N ALA A 440 -7.17 -22.00 -6.51
CA ALA A 440 -6.17 -21.86 -7.57
C ALA A 440 -6.74 -21.17 -8.82
N ARG A 441 -8.00 -21.48 -9.20
CA ARG A 441 -8.70 -20.79 -10.30
C ARG A 441 -8.98 -19.32 -10.00
N GLU A 442 -9.43 -19.01 -8.78
CA GLU A 442 -9.63 -17.63 -8.34
C GLU A 442 -8.31 -16.85 -8.33
N THR A 443 -7.23 -17.48 -7.88
CA THR A 443 -5.89 -16.89 -7.91
C THR A 443 -5.48 -16.58 -9.36
N ALA A 444 -5.69 -17.51 -10.30
CA ALA A 444 -5.40 -17.28 -11.71
C ALA A 444 -6.22 -16.11 -12.30
N ALA A 445 -7.50 -16.00 -11.94
CA ALA A 445 -8.35 -14.86 -12.33
C ALA A 445 -7.84 -13.54 -11.73
N GLY A 446 -7.45 -13.55 -10.45
CA GLY A 446 -6.85 -12.41 -9.75
C GLY A 446 -5.56 -11.96 -10.42
N ILE A 447 -4.66 -12.89 -10.77
CA ILE A 447 -3.42 -12.60 -11.50
C ILE A 447 -3.73 -11.90 -12.84
N SER A 448 -4.72 -12.38 -13.59
CA SER A 448 -5.14 -11.73 -14.84
C SER A 448 -5.62 -10.29 -14.63
N GLN A 449 -6.39 -10.04 -13.57
CA GLN A 449 -6.85 -8.70 -13.22
C GLN A 449 -5.71 -7.77 -12.80
N ILE A 450 -4.76 -8.27 -11.99
CA ILE A 450 -3.55 -7.52 -11.62
C ILE A 450 -2.75 -7.18 -12.89
N LYS A 451 -2.57 -8.13 -13.82
CA LYS A 451 -1.87 -7.89 -15.10
C LYS A 451 -2.49 -6.74 -15.90
N VAL A 452 -3.82 -6.67 -15.98
CA VAL A 452 -4.53 -5.55 -16.61
C VAL A 452 -4.29 -4.24 -15.87
N GLY A 453 -4.36 -4.25 -14.54
CA GLY A 453 -4.09 -3.08 -13.69
C GLY A 453 -2.66 -2.55 -13.83
N THR A 454 -1.69 -3.46 -13.83
CA THR A 454 -0.26 -3.16 -14.02
C THR A 454 0.00 -2.59 -15.40
N LYS A 455 -0.63 -3.11 -16.45
CA LYS A 455 -0.55 -2.51 -17.80
C LYS A 455 -1.06 -1.07 -17.80
N ARG A 456 -2.23 -0.80 -17.19
CA ARG A 456 -2.77 0.57 -17.07
C ARG A 456 -1.86 1.50 -16.27
N LEU A 457 -1.23 1.01 -15.19
CA LEU A 457 -0.26 1.78 -14.42
C LEU A 457 0.97 2.13 -15.25
N ASN A 458 1.46 1.19 -16.06
CA ASN A 458 2.57 1.43 -16.99
C ASN A 458 2.21 2.50 -18.03
N ASP A 459 1.03 2.38 -18.64
CA ASP A 459 0.54 3.31 -19.65
C ASP A 459 0.38 4.72 -19.05
N ALA A 460 -0.18 4.82 -17.84
CA ALA A 460 -0.31 6.09 -17.12
C ALA A 460 1.06 6.71 -16.74
N ALA A 461 2.05 5.88 -16.38
CA ALA A 461 3.40 6.35 -16.10
C ALA A 461 4.10 6.87 -17.38
N GLN A 462 3.89 6.21 -18.52
CA GLN A 462 4.39 6.68 -19.81
C GLN A 462 3.71 7.99 -20.22
N GLU A 463 2.38 8.09 -20.08
CA GLU A 463 1.63 9.31 -20.38
C GLU A 463 2.12 10.48 -19.51
N LEU A 464 2.29 10.27 -18.21
CA LEU A 464 2.84 11.28 -17.30
C LEU A 464 4.26 11.72 -17.68
N LYS A 465 5.06 10.82 -18.26
CA LYS A 465 6.40 11.13 -18.78
C LYS A 465 6.37 11.91 -20.10
N THR A 466 5.29 11.81 -20.88
CA THR A 466 5.11 12.61 -22.10
C THR A 466 4.57 14.01 -21.83
N ILE A 467 3.79 14.19 -20.76
CA ILE A 467 3.22 15.48 -20.34
C ILE A 467 4.28 16.40 -19.73
N VAL A 468 5.38 15.81 -19.24
CA VAL A 468 6.42 16.46 -18.43
C VAL A 468 7.72 16.53 -19.19
#